data_AF-A0A0D9PED4-F1
#
_entry.id   AF-A0A0D9PED4-F1
#
_cell.length_a   1.000
_cell.length_b   1.000
_cell.length_c   1.000
_cell.angle_alpha   90.00
_cell.angle_beta   90.00
_cell.angle_gamma   90.00
#
_symmetry.space_group_name_H-M   'P 1'
#
loop_
_entity.id
_entity.type
_entity.pdbx_description
1 polymer ?
#
loop_
_entity_poly.entity_id
_entity_poly.type
_entity_poly.pdbx_seq_one_letter_code
_entity_poly.pdbx_strand_id
1 'polypeptide(L)'
;MEVKEGSVVGKRALLKIAANAVNISQHEDAVNKIADANRKLEMLLAGNLRNETLRKRTFGGKLSGLLQTVTRSIYNALRLSLPCGCAQSHSVHLGLPVLPLIGKGQDVERTVRKLDFHVTFANEPQRFRDQSHTTWAWEEVLLRMLELPRENKRKQPVHVRPTPKAKRLNLSKRRVGFAEDATPRLQDLTLQAANHGEGELIRPEGDLAEFPQLSNLCESFNRKPQSAIYGYIADGSANPSPKFGVYYPTSSDNSDPCLTVSLSSLLDQSPRPPPLSWRHRIAAVVAASLLHLHGTPWIPSKLASKDVYFIRRHGKVEYDQVFVTTKPENSSAVYDGGGDDSASYDGNPSLHALGVLLMEVMLWKSIYDFWDDVKSKYSHTPAHVFLNIRSDNGFRRTSSVLERIGFSGGQAYRDAVEHCIKCDLRCDFESLDNEEFRDAVYHYVVAPLQDAARIATVPMISGKGRFACTA
;
A
#
# COMPACT_ATOMS: atom_id res chain seq x y z
N MET A 1 -51.79 -34.51 74.39
CA MET A 1 -50.58 -33.71 74.63
C MET A 1 -49.74 -33.80 73.36
N GLU A 2 -49.98 -32.87 72.45
CA GLU A 2 -49.51 -32.94 71.06
C GLU A 2 -48.03 -32.58 70.96
N VAL A 3 -47.29 -33.48 70.30
CA VAL A 3 -45.92 -33.29 69.85
C VAL A 3 -45.97 -32.38 68.63
N LYS A 4 -45.49 -31.14 68.77
CA LYS A 4 -45.31 -30.24 67.62
C LYS A 4 -44.05 -30.62 66.85
N GLU A 5 -44.24 -31.18 65.66
CA GLU A 5 -43.24 -31.30 64.61
C GLU A 5 -42.71 -29.91 64.21
N GLY A 6 -41.51 -29.59 64.68
CA GLY A 6 -40.77 -28.39 64.31
C GLY A 6 -39.55 -28.72 63.45
N SER A 7 -39.54 -28.20 62.22
CA SER A 7 -38.34 -27.83 61.46
C SER A 7 -37.46 -28.96 60.88
N VAL A 8 -38.03 -29.80 60.01
CA VAL A 8 -37.27 -30.65 59.07
C VAL A 8 -36.96 -29.90 57.77
N VAL A 9 -37.80 -28.93 57.38
CA VAL A 9 -37.66 -28.16 56.13
C VAL A 9 -36.46 -27.20 56.16
N GLY A 10 -36.18 -26.56 57.29
CA GLY A 10 -35.04 -25.65 57.44
C GLY A 10 -33.68 -26.35 57.39
N LYS A 11 -33.57 -27.55 57.97
CA LYS A 11 -32.32 -28.34 57.97
C LYS A 11 -31.94 -28.84 56.57
N ARG A 12 -32.93 -29.22 55.76
CA ARG A 12 -32.71 -29.69 54.38
C ARG A 12 -32.28 -28.55 53.44
N ALA A 13 -32.80 -27.34 53.65
CA ALA A 13 -32.35 -26.15 52.92
C ALA A 13 -30.92 -25.75 53.30
N LEU A 14 -30.57 -25.78 54.58
CA LEU A 14 -29.21 -25.52 55.05
C LEU A 14 -28.19 -26.54 54.54
N LEU A 15 -28.55 -27.83 54.46
CA LEU A 15 -27.71 -28.87 53.87
C LEU A 15 -27.48 -28.67 52.36
N LYS A 16 -28.49 -28.20 51.62
CA LYS A 16 -28.32 -27.87 50.19
C LYS A 16 -27.42 -26.66 49.98
N ILE A 17 -27.53 -25.63 50.84
CA ILE A 17 -26.65 -24.46 50.80
C ILE A 17 -25.22 -24.85 51.16
N ALA A 18 -25.02 -25.68 52.19
CA ALA A 18 -23.71 -26.20 52.56
C ALA A 18 -23.10 -27.10 51.46
N ALA A 19 -23.90 -27.97 50.84
CA ALA A 19 -23.45 -28.81 49.73
C ALA A 19 -23.06 -27.98 48.49
N ASN A 20 -23.84 -26.94 48.16
CA ASN A 20 -23.47 -26.01 47.09
C ASN A 20 -22.22 -25.19 47.44
N ALA A 21 -22.06 -24.74 48.68
CA ALA A 21 -20.87 -24.01 49.14
C ALA A 21 -19.61 -24.88 49.09
N VAL A 22 -19.72 -26.16 49.47
CA VAL A 22 -18.61 -27.14 49.37
C VAL A 22 -18.27 -27.45 47.90
N ASN A 23 -19.26 -27.49 47.02
CA ASN A 23 -19.05 -27.69 45.59
C ASN A 23 -18.37 -26.45 44.95
N ILE A 24 -18.76 -25.24 45.38
CA ILE A 24 -18.10 -23.99 44.99
C ILE A 24 -16.63 -23.98 45.49
N SER A 25 -16.36 -24.40 46.74
CA SER A 25 -14.99 -24.46 47.26
C SER A 25 -14.13 -25.53 46.59
N GLN A 26 -14.73 -26.63 46.12
CA GLN A 26 -14.00 -27.69 45.37
C GLN A 26 -13.55 -27.23 43.98
N HIS A 27 -14.23 -26.24 43.40
CA HIS A 27 -13.89 -25.69 42.10
C HIS A 27 -13.19 -24.32 42.18
N GLU A 28 -13.03 -23.76 43.37
CA GLU A 28 -12.41 -22.46 43.61
C GLU A 28 -10.97 -22.41 43.08
N ASP A 29 -10.17 -23.44 43.34
CA ASP A 29 -8.80 -23.57 42.80
C ASP A 29 -8.78 -23.65 41.26
N ALA A 30 -9.77 -24.32 40.66
CA ALA A 30 -9.86 -24.43 39.20
C ALA A 30 -10.28 -23.09 38.57
N VAL A 31 -11.22 -22.38 39.18
CA VAL A 31 -11.66 -21.04 38.76
C VAL A 31 -10.52 -20.04 38.89
N ASN A 32 -9.77 -20.07 40.00
CA ASN A 32 -8.60 -19.22 40.20
C ASN A 32 -7.49 -19.50 39.17
N LYS A 33 -7.23 -20.77 38.85
CA LYS A 33 -6.28 -21.15 37.78
C LYS A 33 -6.72 -20.65 36.40
N ILE A 34 -8.02 -20.73 36.07
CA ILE A 34 -8.56 -20.21 34.81
C ILE A 34 -8.44 -18.69 34.77
N ALA A 35 -8.77 -18.00 35.87
CA ALA A 35 -8.63 -16.55 35.97
C ALA A 35 -7.18 -16.09 35.78
N ASP A 36 -6.21 -16.79 36.39
CA ASP A 36 -4.79 -16.53 36.22
C ASP A 36 -4.30 -16.83 34.79
N ALA A 37 -4.80 -17.90 34.17
CA ALA A 37 -4.50 -18.23 32.78
C ALA A 37 -5.04 -17.15 31.84
N ASN A 38 -6.28 -16.68 32.05
CA ASN A 38 -6.88 -15.61 31.27
C ASN A 38 -6.12 -14.29 31.43
N ARG A 39 -5.72 -13.92 32.66
CA ARG A 39 -4.86 -12.74 32.87
C ARG A 39 -3.50 -12.86 32.18
N LYS A 40 -2.87 -14.04 32.21
CA LYS A 40 -1.61 -14.28 31.48
C LYS A 40 -1.81 -14.20 29.97
N LEU A 41 -2.92 -14.73 29.45
CA LEU A 41 -3.27 -14.62 28.03
C LEU A 41 -3.53 -13.17 27.64
N GLU A 42 -4.26 -12.40 28.44
CA GLU A 42 -4.47 -10.96 28.23
C GLU A 42 -3.15 -10.18 28.21
N MET A 43 -2.24 -10.46 29.15
CA MET A 43 -0.91 -9.85 29.16
C MET A 43 -0.07 -10.26 27.94
N LEU A 44 -0.13 -11.53 27.52
CA LEU A 44 0.57 -12.01 26.33
C LEU A 44 -0.03 -11.43 25.05
N LEU A 45 -1.36 -11.28 24.97
CA LEU A 45 -2.07 -10.63 23.88
C LEU A 45 -1.73 -9.15 23.80
N ALA A 46 -1.78 -8.43 24.93
CA ALA A 46 -1.38 -7.02 25.00
C ALA A 46 0.10 -6.84 24.63
N GLY A 47 0.98 -7.72 25.12
CA GLY A 47 2.39 -7.74 24.78
C GLY A 47 2.62 -8.05 23.29
N ASN A 48 1.88 -8.99 22.72
CA ASN A 48 1.99 -9.35 21.30
C ASN A 48 1.44 -8.23 20.41
N LEU A 49 0.31 -7.62 20.76
CA LEU A 49 -0.26 -6.47 20.05
C LEU A 49 0.72 -5.29 20.02
N ARG A 50 1.34 -4.97 21.18
CA ARG A 50 2.37 -3.93 21.27
C ARG A 50 3.64 -4.26 20.49
N ASN A 51 4.06 -5.53 20.49
CA ASN A 51 5.22 -5.95 19.72
C ASN A 51 4.91 -6.03 18.22
N GLU A 52 3.68 -6.30 17.84
CA GLU A 52 3.23 -6.34 16.45
C GLU A 52 3.23 -4.94 15.85
N THR A 53 2.78 -3.91 16.58
CA THR A 53 2.88 -2.51 16.13
C THR A 53 4.34 -2.08 15.97
N LEU A 54 5.20 -2.39 16.95
CA LEU A 54 6.64 -2.11 16.84
C LEU A 54 7.32 -2.84 15.67
N ARG A 55 6.90 -4.08 15.37
CA ARG A 55 7.46 -4.85 14.24
C ARG A 55 6.95 -4.35 12.89
N LYS A 56 5.68 -3.94 12.79
CA LYS A 56 5.12 -3.29 11.59
C LYS A 56 5.85 -1.97 11.29
N ARG A 57 6.18 -1.21 12.34
CA ARG A 57 6.98 0.03 12.31
C ARG A 57 8.33 -0.16 11.59
N THR A 58 9.20 -1.03 12.09
CA THR A 58 10.54 -1.23 11.49
C THR A 58 10.50 -1.82 10.06
N PHE A 59 9.41 -2.48 9.69
CA PHE A 59 9.26 -3.13 8.39
C PHE A 59 8.78 -2.16 7.30
N GLY A 60 7.82 -1.27 7.62
CA GLY A 60 7.31 -0.25 6.70
C GLY A 60 8.37 0.77 6.29
N GLY A 61 9.19 1.20 7.27
CA GLY A 61 10.35 2.08 7.06
C GLY A 61 11.29 1.60 5.95
N LYS A 62 11.76 0.35 6.07
CA LYS A 62 12.70 -0.29 5.12
C LYS A 62 12.09 -0.55 3.75
N LEU A 63 10.84 -1.01 3.69
CA LEU A 63 10.15 -1.26 2.43
C LEU A 63 9.99 0.03 1.61
N SER A 64 9.56 1.12 2.24
CA SER A 64 9.38 2.37 1.51
C SER A 64 10.71 2.91 1.00
N GLY A 65 11.78 2.86 1.82
CA GLY A 65 13.10 3.34 1.41
C GLY A 65 13.62 2.59 0.17
N LEU A 66 13.50 1.26 0.15
CA LEU A 66 13.86 0.45 -1.01
C LEU A 66 13.00 0.79 -2.23
N LEU A 67 11.69 0.93 -2.06
CA LEU A 67 10.78 1.25 -3.15
C LEU A 67 11.05 2.64 -3.74
N GLN A 68 11.35 3.64 -2.92
CA GLN A 68 11.80 4.97 -3.37
C GLN A 68 13.08 4.88 -4.20
N THR A 69 14.07 4.10 -3.77
CA THR A 69 15.31 3.88 -4.52
C THR A 69 15.03 3.23 -5.88
N VAL A 70 14.23 2.16 -5.91
CA VAL A 70 13.93 1.43 -7.15
C VAL A 70 13.14 2.29 -8.13
N THR A 71 12.08 2.96 -7.66
CA THR A 71 11.25 3.81 -8.53
C THR A 71 11.98 5.05 -9.03
N ARG A 72 12.88 5.64 -8.25
CA ARG A 72 13.80 6.68 -8.73
C ARG A 72 14.74 6.16 -9.81
N SER A 73 15.24 4.94 -9.64
CA SER A 73 16.08 4.29 -10.65
C SER A 73 15.32 4.00 -11.94
N ILE A 74 14.06 3.55 -11.84
CA ILE A 74 13.16 3.39 -13.00
C ILE A 74 12.96 4.73 -13.71
N TYR A 75 12.70 5.81 -12.98
CA TYR A 75 12.57 7.15 -13.58
C TYR A 75 13.83 7.56 -14.35
N ASN A 76 15.00 7.38 -13.75
CA ASN A 76 16.27 7.71 -14.39
C ASN A 76 16.52 6.86 -15.65
N ALA A 77 16.26 5.55 -15.58
CA ALA A 77 16.38 4.65 -16.71
C ALA A 77 15.43 5.05 -17.86
N LEU A 78 14.16 5.35 -17.55
CA LEU A 78 13.18 5.81 -18.53
C LEU A 78 13.57 7.15 -19.14
N ARG A 79 14.02 8.11 -18.33
CA ARG A 79 14.49 9.41 -18.81
C ARG A 79 15.65 9.29 -19.80
N LEU A 80 16.54 8.32 -19.60
CA LEU A 80 17.66 8.04 -20.51
C LEU A 80 17.24 7.28 -21.77
N SER A 81 16.12 6.56 -21.73
CA SER A 81 15.61 5.72 -22.83
C SER A 81 14.47 6.35 -23.63
N LEU A 82 14.02 7.56 -23.25
CA LEU A 82 13.00 8.36 -23.95
C LEU A 82 13.49 9.54 -24.82
N PRO A 83 14.79 9.88 -24.94
CA PRO A 83 15.21 10.86 -25.95
C PRO A 83 14.84 10.37 -27.34
N CYS A 84 13.92 11.05 -27.99
CA CYS A 84 13.49 10.76 -29.35
C CYS A 84 13.24 12.08 -30.10
N GLY A 85 13.31 12.03 -31.43
CA GLY A 85 13.04 13.19 -32.28
C GLY A 85 11.55 13.49 -32.48
N CYS A 86 10.66 12.93 -31.66
CA CYS A 86 9.23 13.14 -31.80
C CYS A 86 8.89 14.60 -31.48
N ALA A 87 8.04 15.21 -32.31
CA ALA A 87 7.47 16.54 -32.03
C ALA A 87 6.38 16.51 -30.92
N GLN A 88 5.98 15.30 -30.49
CA GLN A 88 4.90 15.07 -29.54
C GLN A 88 5.46 14.91 -28.12
N SER A 89 4.72 15.40 -27.14
CA SER A 89 5.08 15.21 -25.73
C SER A 89 4.63 13.82 -25.27
N HIS A 90 5.55 13.06 -24.68
CA HIS A 90 5.23 11.77 -24.09
C HIS A 90 4.78 11.95 -22.64
N SER A 91 3.71 11.25 -22.25
CA SER A 91 3.39 11.06 -20.84
C SER A 91 3.71 9.63 -20.44
N VAL A 92 4.33 9.49 -19.27
CA VAL A 92 4.67 8.20 -18.69
C VAL A 92 3.90 8.07 -17.39
N HIS A 93 3.14 6.99 -17.29
CA HIS A 93 2.33 6.70 -16.12
C HIS A 93 2.87 5.46 -15.43
N LEU A 94 3.21 5.58 -14.14
CA LEU A 94 3.64 4.46 -13.31
C LEU A 94 2.42 3.93 -12.56
N GLY A 95 2.12 2.66 -12.79
CA GLY A 95 1.12 1.91 -12.05
C GLY A 95 1.57 1.74 -10.61
N LEU A 96 0.68 2.09 -9.69
CA LEU A 96 0.94 2.03 -8.27
C LEU A 96 0.83 0.56 -7.81
N PRO A 97 1.94 -0.08 -7.41
CA PRO A 97 1.90 -1.50 -7.10
C PRO A 97 1.07 -1.75 -5.84
N VAL A 98 0.12 -2.69 -5.94
CA VAL A 98 -0.53 -3.26 -4.76
C VAL A 98 0.49 -4.18 -4.09
N LEU A 99 1.25 -3.63 -3.14
CA LEU A 99 2.28 -4.40 -2.43
C LEU A 99 1.63 -5.57 -1.67
N PRO A 100 2.11 -6.81 -1.87
CA PRO A 100 1.69 -7.93 -1.06
C PRO A 100 1.97 -7.64 0.42
N LEU A 101 1.10 -8.07 1.31
CA LEU A 101 1.44 -8.14 2.74
C LEU A 101 2.64 -9.06 2.88
N ILE A 102 3.82 -8.46 3.07
CA ILE A 102 5.03 -9.24 3.22
C ILE A 102 4.95 -9.96 4.58
N GLY A 103 4.93 -11.29 4.54
CA GLY A 103 4.84 -12.13 5.73
C GLY A 103 6.08 -12.01 6.62
N LYS A 104 5.93 -12.32 7.91
CA LYS A 104 7.03 -12.34 8.88
C LYS A 104 8.21 -13.18 8.35
N GLY A 105 9.40 -12.60 8.29
CA GLY A 105 10.64 -13.30 7.92
C GLY A 105 10.98 -13.31 6.43
N GLN A 106 10.16 -12.70 5.57
CA GLN A 106 10.52 -12.53 4.16
C GLN A 106 11.55 -11.41 3.97
N ASP A 107 12.48 -11.65 3.05
CA ASP A 107 13.51 -10.69 2.66
C ASP A 107 12.87 -9.57 1.81
N VAL A 108 12.78 -8.38 2.39
CA VAL A 108 12.18 -7.18 1.75
C VAL A 108 12.85 -6.88 0.42
N GLU A 109 14.17 -7.03 0.35
CA GLU A 109 14.94 -6.75 -0.85
C GLU A 109 14.58 -7.73 -1.97
N ARG A 110 14.51 -9.04 -1.66
CA ARG A 110 14.06 -10.05 -2.63
C ARG A 110 12.61 -9.82 -3.07
N THR A 111 11.77 -9.31 -2.18
CA THR A 111 10.38 -9.03 -2.52
C THR A 111 10.29 -7.87 -3.50
N VAL A 112 10.98 -6.76 -3.22
CA VAL A 112 11.03 -5.59 -4.10
C VAL A 112 11.62 -5.93 -5.48
N ARG A 113 12.68 -6.76 -5.52
CA ARG A 113 13.30 -7.22 -6.78
C ARG A 113 12.36 -8.04 -7.67
N LYS A 114 11.36 -8.70 -7.07
CA LYS A 114 10.37 -9.53 -7.78
C LYS A 114 9.12 -8.77 -8.18
N LEU A 115 9.01 -7.49 -7.84
CA LEU A 115 7.86 -6.68 -8.23
C LEU A 115 7.88 -6.41 -9.73
N ASP A 116 6.69 -6.49 -10.32
CA ASP A 116 6.42 -6.00 -11.66
C ASP A 116 5.90 -4.57 -11.55
N PHE A 117 6.61 -3.64 -12.19
CA PHE A 117 6.22 -2.25 -12.25
C PHE A 117 5.47 -2.03 -13.55
N HIS A 118 4.16 -1.85 -13.43
CA HIS A 118 3.33 -1.57 -14.58
C HIS A 118 3.58 -0.12 -15.04
N VAL A 119 3.91 0.09 -16.30
CA VAL A 119 4.14 1.42 -16.88
C VAL A 119 3.36 1.54 -18.18
N THR A 120 2.65 2.65 -18.35
CA THR A 120 1.98 2.97 -19.61
C THR A 120 2.60 4.23 -20.20
N PHE A 121 2.74 4.23 -21.52
CA PHE A 121 3.19 5.37 -22.29
C PHE A 121 2.00 5.88 -23.09
N ALA A 122 1.75 7.19 -23.05
CA ALA A 122 0.86 7.83 -23.99
C ALA A 122 1.64 8.84 -24.81
N ASN A 123 1.35 8.85 -26.10
CA ASN A 123 1.92 9.78 -27.05
C ASN A 123 0.79 10.70 -27.48
N GLU A 124 0.72 11.90 -26.90
CA GLU A 124 -0.33 12.87 -27.21
C GLU A 124 0.01 13.59 -28.52
N PRO A 125 -0.78 13.40 -29.59
CA PRO A 125 -0.56 14.15 -30.82
C PRO A 125 -0.85 15.62 -30.55
N GLN A 126 0.20 16.44 -30.47
CA GLN A 126 0.03 17.88 -30.56
C GLN A 126 -0.63 18.19 -31.91
N ARG A 127 -1.62 19.09 -31.90
CA ARG A 127 -2.38 19.53 -33.08
C ARG A 127 -1.53 20.38 -34.05
N PHE A 128 -0.32 19.96 -34.36
CA PHE A 128 0.46 20.56 -35.41
C PHE A 128 0.34 19.71 -36.68
N ARG A 129 -0.16 20.37 -37.73
CA ARG A 129 -0.01 19.89 -39.10
C ARG A 129 1.49 19.80 -39.37
N ASP A 130 1.88 18.68 -39.93
CA ASP A 130 3.14 18.43 -40.63
C ASP A 130 4.25 17.67 -39.87
N GLN A 131 4.42 16.42 -40.31
CA GLN A 131 5.68 15.69 -40.52
C GLN A 131 6.43 15.13 -39.30
N SER A 132 5.89 14.04 -38.74
CA SER A 132 6.55 12.73 -38.53
C SER A 132 5.68 11.92 -37.58
N HIS A 133 4.89 11.01 -38.13
CA HIS A 133 3.95 10.22 -37.33
C HIS A 133 4.70 9.08 -36.64
N THR A 134 4.85 9.18 -35.32
CA THR A 134 4.89 7.97 -34.49
C THR A 134 3.57 7.22 -34.68
N THR A 135 3.66 5.91 -34.95
CA THR A 135 2.47 5.11 -35.31
C THR A 135 1.70 4.59 -34.08
N TRP A 136 2.29 4.66 -32.90
CA TRP A 136 1.66 4.28 -31.65
C TRP A 136 1.15 5.51 -30.88
N ALA A 137 -0.06 5.40 -30.34
CA ALA A 137 -0.70 6.42 -29.51
C ALA A 137 -0.61 6.09 -28.02
N TRP A 138 -0.55 4.79 -27.69
CA TRP A 138 -0.52 4.31 -26.33
C TRP A 138 0.14 2.93 -26.28
N GLU A 139 0.97 2.67 -25.26
CA GLU A 139 1.66 1.40 -25.07
C GLU A 139 1.72 1.00 -23.59
N GLU A 140 1.59 -0.30 -23.33
CA GLU A 140 1.61 -0.89 -21.98
C GLU A 140 2.83 -1.78 -21.82
N VAL A 141 3.60 -1.60 -20.74
CA VAL A 141 4.75 -2.47 -20.47
C VAL A 141 4.84 -2.82 -19.00
N LEU A 142 5.43 -3.98 -18.72
CA LEU A 142 5.87 -4.35 -17.38
C LEU A 142 7.39 -4.18 -17.29
N LEU A 143 7.84 -3.47 -16.27
CA LEU A 143 9.26 -3.35 -15.94
C LEU A 143 9.59 -4.29 -14.79
N ARG A 144 10.61 -5.13 -14.98
CA ARG A 144 11.10 -6.05 -13.95
C ARG A 144 12.59 -5.88 -13.74
N MET A 145 13.00 -5.79 -12.47
CA MET A 145 14.43 -5.69 -12.14
C MET A 145 15.16 -6.98 -12.52
N LEU A 146 16.29 -6.84 -13.20
CA LEU A 146 17.13 -7.96 -13.61
C LEU A 146 18.18 -8.23 -12.54
N GLU A 147 18.33 -9.48 -12.11
CA GLU A 147 19.40 -9.86 -11.20
C GLU A 147 20.70 -10.01 -11.99
N LEU A 148 21.71 -9.17 -11.70
CA LEU A 148 23.06 -9.46 -12.18
C LEU A 148 23.59 -10.72 -11.48
N PRO A 149 24.22 -11.66 -12.21
CA PRO A 149 25.03 -12.70 -11.59
C PRO A 149 26.05 -12.02 -10.68
N ARG A 150 25.96 -12.28 -9.36
CA ARG A 150 27.02 -11.85 -8.45
C ARG A 150 28.30 -12.52 -8.97
N GLU A 151 29.27 -11.72 -9.39
CA GLU A 151 30.60 -12.24 -9.72
C GLU A 151 31.03 -13.16 -8.57
N ASN A 152 31.25 -14.44 -8.91
CA ASN A 152 31.76 -15.43 -7.99
C ASN A 152 33.01 -14.84 -7.34
N LYS A 153 32.97 -14.68 -6.01
CA LYS A 153 34.11 -14.19 -5.22
C LYS A 153 35.36 -14.92 -5.69
N ARG A 154 36.33 -14.12 -6.16
CA ARG A 154 37.70 -14.52 -6.49
C ARG A 154 38.16 -15.64 -5.56
N LYS A 155 38.59 -16.75 -6.17
CA LYS A 155 39.36 -17.80 -5.50
C LYS A 155 40.46 -17.12 -4.68
N GLN A 156 40.38 -17.25 -3.35
CA GLN A 156 41.47 -16.82 -2.48
C GLN A 156 42.71 -17.68 -2.78
N PRO A 157 43.92 -17.10 -2.82
CA PRO A 157 45.13 -17.87 -2.96
C PRO A 157 45.37 -18.70 -1.70
N VAL A 158 45.65 -19.99 -1.92
CA VAL A 158 46.09 -20.94 -0.89
C VAL A 158 47.36 -20.39 -0.26
N HIS A 159 47.25 -19.87 0.97
CA HIS A 159 48.41 -19.53 1.77
C HIS A 159 48.69 -20.69 2.73
N VAL A 160 49.67 -21.51 2.35
CA VAL A 160 50.32 -22.49 3.21
C VAL A 160 51.08 -21.71 4.29
N ARG A 161 50.76 -21.93 5.57
CA ARG A 161 51.72 -21.69 6.64
C ARG A 161 51.62 -22.69 7.78
N PRO A 162 52.74 -22.95 8.47
CA PRO A 162 52.99 -24.16 9.23
C PRO A 162 52.56 -24.03 10.69
N THR A 163 52.35 -25.18 11.32
CA THR A 163 52.23 -25.36 12.77
C THR A 163 53.43 -24.77 13.53
N PRO A 164 53.21 -24.21 14.73
CA PRO A 164 53.60 -24.98 15.92
C PRO A 164 52.66 -24.85 17.13
N LYS A 165 52.86 -25.81 18.04
CA LYS A 165 52.12 -26.13 19.27
C LYS A 165 52.24 -25.03 20.34
N ALA A 166 51.15 -24.75 21.07
CA ALA A 166 51.19 -24.37 22.48
C ALA A 166 49.83 -24.63 23.17
N LYS A 167 49.90 -24.99 24.45
CA LYS A 167 48.85 -25.54 25.33
C LYS A 167 47.88 -24.48 25.91
N ARG A 168 46.79 -25.01 26.50
CA ARG A 168 45.86 -24.44 27.53
C ARG A 168 44.69 -23.61 26.96
N LEU A 169 43.46 -23.68 27.47
CA LEU A 169 42.85 -24.23 28.69
C LEU A 169 41.34 -24.47 28.43
N ASN A 170 40.78 -25.50 29.07
CA ASN A 170 39.36 -25.84 29.05
C ASN A 170 38.52 -24.78 29.79
N LEU A 171 37.42 -24.34 29.21
CA LEU A 171 36.26 -23.82 29.94
C LEU A 171 34.97 -24.37 29.32
N SER A 172 34.38 -25.32 30.04
CA SER A 172 33.09 -25.93 29.75
C SER A 172 31.95 -24.91 29.92
N LYS A 173 31.27 -24.56 28.83
CA LYS A 173 29.92 -23.99 28.90
C LYS A 173 28.90 -25.10 28.61
N ARG A 174 28.25 -25.57 29.67
CA ARG A 174 27.04 -26.41 29.61
C ARG A 174 26.00 -25.72 28.70
N ARG A 175 25.60 -26.39 27.62
CA ARG A 175 24.32 -26.11 26.94
C ARG A 175 23.29 -27.08 27.48
N VAL A 176 22.12 -26.55 27.84
CA VAL A 176 20.92 -27.34 28.10
C VAL A 176 20.23 -27.51 26.75
N GLY A 177 20.14 -28.73 26.25
CA GLY A 177 19.34 -29.08 25.08
C GLY A 177 17.95 -29.48 25.54
N PHE A 178 16.91 -28.89 24.96
CA PHE A 178 15.55 -29.42 25.04
C PHE A 178 15.37 -30.38 23.88
N ALA A 179 14.98 -31.62 24.21
CA ALA A 179 14.66 -32.66 23.25
C ALA A 179 13.40 -32.27 22.46
N GLU A 180 13.47 -32.44 21.14
CA GLU A 180 12.30 -32.44 20.27
C GLU A 180 11.53 -33.74 20.55
N ASP A 181 10.32 -33.60 21.11
CA ASP A 181 9.33 -34.67 21.13
C ASP A 181 8.14 -34.27 20.25
N ALA A 182 7.68 -35.28 19.51
CA ALA A 182 6.79 -35.20 18.37
C ALA A 182 5.47 -34.45 18.63
N THR A 183 5.13 -33.54 17.72
CA THR A 183 3.78 -32.97 17.61
C THR A 183 2.92 -33.80 16.64
N PRO A 184 1.67 -34.14 16.98
CA PRO A 184 0.75 -34.76 16.04
C PRO A 184 0.25 -33.73 15.03
N ARG A 185 0.21 -34.12 13.75
CA ARG A 185 -0.37 -33.37 12.63
C ARG A 185 -1.85 -33.04 12.93
N LEU A 186 -2.17 -31.76 13.03
CA LEU A 186 -3.50 -31.25 12.78
C LEU A 186 -3.50 -30.60 11.39
N GLN A 187 -4.41 -31.09 10.56
CA GLN A 187 -4.56 -30.72 9.15
C GLN A 187 -4.99 -29.26 9.04
N ASP A 188 -4.22 -28.52 8.28
CA ASP A 188 -4.44 -27.14 7.90
C ASP A 188 -5.62 -27.10 6.90
N LEU A 189 -6.78 -26.60 7.34
CA LEU A 189 -7.90 -26.27 6.45
C LEU A 189 -7.67 -24.87 5.89
N THR A 190 -6.75 -24.79 4.94
CA THR A 190 -6.55 -23.57 4.14
C THR A 190 -7.72 -23.46 3.16
N LEU A 191 -8.65 -22.55 3.44
CA LEU A 191 -9.65 -22.11 2.47
C LEU A 191 -8.93 -21.46 1.30
N GLN A 192 -8.98 -22.16 0.16
CA GLN A 192 -8.54 -21.66 -1.14
C GLN A 192 -9.32 -20.38 -1.46
N ALA A 193 -8.64 -19.24 -1.41
CA ALA A 193 -9.08 -18.05 -2.12
C ALA A 193 -8.87 -18.32 -3.62
N ALA A 194 -9.97 -18.31 -4.36
CA ALA A 194 -10.00 -18.51 -5.79
C ALA A 194 -9.22 -17.38 -6.50
N ASN A 195 -8.00 -17.71 -6.95
CA ASN A 195 -7.32 -16.96 -8.00
C ASN A 195 -8.05 -17.24 -9.31
N HIS A 196 -8.97 -16.35 -9.68
CA HIS A 196 -9.49 -16.31 -11.04
C HIS A 196 -8.62 -15.37 -11.87
N GLY A 197 -7.78 -15.97 -12.72
CA GLY A 197 -7.42 -15.43 -14.03
C GLY A 197 -6.33 -14.37 -14.10
N GLU A 198 -5.13 -14.64 -13.59
CA GLU A 198 -3.91 -14.03 -14.14
C GLU A 198 -3.15 -15.10 -14.92
N GLY A 199 -2.96 -14.85 -16.21
CA GLY A 199 -2.18 -15.72 -17.08
C GLY A 199 -0.75 -15.84 -16.55
N GLU A 200 -0.36 -17.07 -16.24
CA GLU A 200 0.99 -17.41 -15.82
C GLU A 200 1.96 -17.10 -16.97
N LEU A 201 2.60 -15.92 -16.92
CA LEU A 201 3.65 -15.57 -17.87
C LEU A 201 4.87 -16.44 -17.55
N ILE A 202 5.16 -17.38 -18.45
CA ILE A 202 6.35 -18.23 -18.42
C ILE A 202 7.57 -17.32 -18.22
N ARG A 203 8.31 -17.51 -17.12
CA ARG A 203 9.62 -16.90 -16.90
C ARG A 203 10.56 -17.42 -18.00
N PRO A 204 11.06 -16.58 -18.91
CA PRO A 204 12.23 -16.99 -19.66
C PRO A 204 13.40 -16.93 -18.68
N GLU A 205 13.86 -18.11 -18.27
CA GLU A 205 15.14 -18.32 -17.56
C GLU A 205 16.30 -18.16 -18.57
N GLY A 206 16.23 -17.11 -19.40
CA GLY A 206 17.16 -16.83 -20.49
C GLY A 206 18.30 -15.92 -20.04
N ASP A 207 19.50 -16.19 -20.54
CA ASP A 207 20.70 -15.43 -20.23
C ASP A 207 20.55 -13.96 -20.68
N LEU A 208 20.83 -13.03 -19.76
CA LEU A 208 20.71 -11.57 -19.96
C LEU A 208 21.58 -11.00 -21.09
N ALA A 209 22.48 -11.80 -21.64
CA ALA A 209 23.37 -11.42 -22.72
C ALA A 209 22.69 -11.35 -24.10
N GLU A 210 21.45 -11.85 -24.24
CA GLU A 210 20.76 -11.92 -25.54
C GLU A 210 19.85 -10.71 -25.84
N PHE A 211 19.46 -9.90 -24.84
CA PHE A 211 18.50 -8.81 -25.04
C PHE A 211 19.18 -7.44 -25.22
N PRO A 212 18.78 -6.62 -26.21
CA PRO A 212 19.39 -5.32 -26.45
C PRO A 212 19.02 -4.29 -25.38
N GLN A 213 19.95 -3.38 -25.09
CA GLN A 213 19.65 -2.17 -24.32
C GLN A 213 18.81 -1.20 -25.16
N LEU A 214 17.70 -0.74 -24.62
CA LEU A 214 16.80 0.19 -25.29
C LEU A 214 17.24 1.63 -25.01
N SER A 215 17.86 2.27 -26.00
CA SER A 215 18.21 3.69 -25.96
C SER A 215 17.06 4.61 -26.38
N ASN A 216 16.12 4.09 -27.18
CA ASN A 216 14.93 4.82 -27.64
C ASN A 216 13.69 3.90 -27.59
N LEU A 217 12.86 4.08 -26.56
CA LEU A 217 11.62 3.32 -26.37
C LEU A 217 10.58 3.64 -27.46
N CYS A 218 10.51 4.88 -27.94
CA CYS A 218 9.57 5.30 -28.97
C CYS A 218 9.81 4.55 -30.29
N GLU A 219 11.06 4.36 -30.69
CA GLU A 219 11.42 3.52 -31.83
C GLU A 219 11.12 2.03 -31.59
N SER A 220 11.29 1.59 -30.34
CA SER A 220 11.06 0.19 -29.95
C SER A 220 9.58 -0.18 -30.03
N PHE A 221 8.68 0.72 -29.60
CA PHE A 221 7.23 0.52 -29.67
C PHE A 221 6.68 0.54 -31.09
N ASN A 222 7.32 1.26 -32.02
CA ASN A 222 6.97 1.19 -33.45
C ASN A 222 7.30 -0.18 -34.07
N ARG A 223 8.12 -1.01 -33.42
CA ARG A 223 8.44 -2.36 -33.88
C ARG A 223 7.54 -3.34 -33.15
N LYS A 224 6.80 -4.17 -33.90
CA LYS A 224 6.08 -5.28 -33.27
C LYS A 224 7.08 -6.19 -32.57
N PRO A 225 6.88 -6.49 -31.27
CA PRO A 225 7.82 -7.33 -30.56
C PRO A 225 7.75 -8.76 -31.14
N GLN A 226 8.91 -9.31 -31.48
CA GLN A 226 9.02 -10.70 -31.96
C GLN A 226 9.01 -11.71 -30.80
N SER A 227 9.11 -11.23 -29.56
CA SER A 227 9.14 -12.01 -28.32
C SER A 227 8.36 -11.27 -27.23
N ALA A 228 8.12 -11.90 -26.08
CA ALA A 228 7.47 -11.24 -24.94
C ALA A 228 8.30 -10.09 -24.30
N ILE A 229 9.53 -9.85 -24.77
CA ILE A 229 10.48 -8.87 -24.23
C ILE A 229 10.94 -7.93 -25.34
N TYR A 230 10.90 -6.62 -25.09
CA TYR A 230 11.47 -5.61 -25.99
C TYR A 230 13.00 -5.52 -25.84
N GLY A 231 13.48 -5.58 -24.60
CA GLY A 231 14.89 -5.38 -24.25
C GLY A 231 15.02 -4.99 -22.78
N TYR A 232 16.06 -4.23 -22.44
CA TYR A 232 16.22 -3.67 -21.10
C TYR A 232 16.58 -2.18 -21.11
N ILE A 233 16.17 -1.47 -20.07
CA ILE A 233 16.62 -0.11 -19.75
C ILE A 233 17.54 -0.14 -18.53
N ALA A 234 18.44 0.83 -18.40
CA ALA A 234 19.40 0.86 -17.30
C ALA A 234 19.53 2.26 -16.72
N ASP A 235 19.65 2.33 -15.41
CA ASP A 235 19.93 3.58 -14.71
C ASP A 235 21.44 3.86 -14.69
N GLY A 236 21.88 4.79 -15.54
CA GLY A 236 23.28 5.19 -15.62
C GLY A 236 23.82 5.98 -14.43
N SER A 237 22.96 6.35 -13.46
CA SER A 237 23.36 7.18 -12.30
C SER A 237 23.93 6.38 -11.12
N ALA A 238 23.75 5.06 -11.11
CA ALA A 238 24.17 4.18 -10.01
C ALA A 238 25.26 3.17 -10.44
N ASN A 239 26.10 2.74 -9.50
CA ASN A 239 27.14 1.74 -9.72
C ASN A 239 27.05 0.62 -8.64
N PRO A 240 26.69 -0.64 -9.00
CA PRO A 240 26.31 -1.11 -10.33
C PRO A 240 24.96 -0.52 -10.78
N SER A 241 24.79 -0.30 -12.08
CA SER A 241 23.56 0.25 -12.66
C SER A 241 22.41 -0.77 -12.56
N PRO A 242 21.31 -0.45 -11.88
CA PRO A 242 20.10 -1.27 -11.93
C PRO A 242 19.62 -1.37 -13.38
N LYS A 243 19.30 -2.60 -13.80
CA LYS A 243 18.74 -2.91 -15.13
C LYS A 243 17.31 -3.38 -14.98
N PHE A 244 16.44 -2.94 -15.87
CA PHE A 244 15.03 -3.31 -15.90
C PHE A 244 14.68 -3.87 -17.25
N GLY A 245 14.23 -5.12 -17.30
CA GLY A 245 13.68 -5.70 -18.52
C GLY A 245 12.34 -5.07 -18.84
N VAL A 246 12.08 -4.83 -20.13
CA VAL A 246 10.84 -4.25 -20.65
C VAL A 246 10.03 -5.35 -21.31
N TYR A 247 8.92 -5.73 -20.69
CA TYR A 247 8.08 -6.85 -21.10
C TYR A 247 6.76 -6.34 -21.69
N TYR A 248 6.30 -7.01 -22.74
CA TYR A 248 4.97 -6.79 -23.30
C TYR A 248 3.94 -7.61 -22.50
N PRO A 249 2.87 -7.01 -21.96
CA PRO A 249 1.82 -7.77 -21.31
C PRO A 249 1.06 -8.58 -22.36
N THR A 250 0.99 -9.91 -22.22
CA THR A 250 0.31 -10.83 -23.16
C THR A 250 -1.20 -10.61 -23.33
N SER A 251 -1.80 -9.61 -22.69
CA SER A 251 -3.25 -9.34 -22.71
C SER A 251 -3.66 -8.15 -23.60
N SER A 252 -2.72 -7.45 -24.24
CA SER A 252 -2.99 -6.24 -25.03
C SER A 252 -3.30 -6.47 -26.51
N ASP A 253 -3.62 -7.71 -26.92
CA ASP A 253 -3.97 -8.07 -28.30
C ASP A 253 -5.29 -7.45 -28.83
N ASN A 254 -5.95 -6.57 -28.06
CA ASN A 254 -7.16 -5.88 -28.50
C ASN A 254 -6.82 -4.58 -29.22
N SER A 255 -7.18 -4.52 -30.49
CA SER A 255 -7.07 -3.38 -31.42
C SER A 255 -7.85 -2.11 -31.03
N ASP A 256 -8.41 -2.04 -29.83
CA ASP A 256 -9.24 -0.93 -29.39
C ASP A 256 -8.39 0.20 -28.79
N PRO A 257 -8.77 1.47 -29.01
CA PRO A 257 -8.00 2.60 -28.52
C PRO A 257 -8.06 2.65 -27.00
N CYS A 258 -6.92 2.36 -26.37
CA CYS A 258 -6.70 2.53 -24.95
C CYS A 258 -6.42 4.01 -24.65
N LEU A 259 -7.04 4.57 -23.61
CA LEU A 259 -6.85 5.95 -23.19
C LEU A 259 -6.58 6.03 -21.69
N THR A 260 -5.78 7.00 -21.27
CA THR A 260 -5.63 7.37 -19.86
C THR A 260 -6.60 8.49 -19.50
N VAL A 261 -7.21 8.41 -18.32
CA VAL A 261 -8.19 9.41 -17.83
C VAL A 261 -7.87 9.79 -16.40
N SER A 262 -7.80 11.08 -16.10
CA SER A 262 -7.55 11.56 -14.75
C SER A 262 -8.76 11.38 -13.82
N LEU A 263 -8.52 11.23 -12.52
CA LEU A 263 -9.58 11.22 -11.51
C LEU A 263 -10.40 12.50 -11.58
N SER A 264 -9.77 13.67 -11.74
CA SER A 264 -10.49 14.95 -11.87
C SER A 264 -11.52 14.92 -13.01
N SER A 265 -11.15 14.38 -14.17
CA SER A 265 -12.06 14.24 -15.31
C SER A 265 -13.22 13.29 -15.00
N LEU A 266 -12.97 12.22 -14.22
CA LEU A 266 -14.01 11.29 -13.80
C LEU A 266 -14.96 11.89 -12.76
N LEU A 267 -14.47 12.74 -11.85
CA LEU A 267 -15.30 13.44 -10.88
C LEU A 267 -16.25 14.43 -11.57
N ASP A 268 -15.79 15.07 -12.65
CA ASP A 268 -16.59 16.05 -13.40
C ASP A 268 -17.58 15.38 -14.39
N GLN A 269 -17.15 14.32 -15.09
CA GLN A 269 -17.88 13.75 -16.22
C GLN A 269 -18.69 12.49 -15.87
N SER A 270 -18.38 11.79 -14.78
CA SER A 270 -19.06 10.54 -14.41
C SER A 270 -20.05 10.78 -13.27
N PRO A 271 -21.36 10.93 -13.56
CA PRO A 271 -22.35 11.15 -12.51
C PRO A 271 -22.54 9.92 -11.62
N ARG A 272 -22.13 8.73 -12.08
CA ARG A 272 -22.24 7.50 -11.32
C ARG A 272 -20.90 7.15 -10.67
N PRO A 273 -20.83 7.06 -9.33
CA PRO A 273 -19.63 6.61 -8.65
C PRO A 273 -19.37 5.12 -8.90
N PRO A 274 -18.10 4.70 -8.91
CA PRO A 274 -17.78 3.28 -8.89
C PRO A 274 -18.23 2.66 -7.56
N PRO A 275 -18.36 1.32 -7.52
CA PRO A 275 -18.61 0.57 -6.29
C PRO A 275 -17.74 1.04 -5.11
N LEU A 276 -18.31 1.00 -3.90
CA LEU A 276 -17.64 1.43 -2.69
C LEU A 276 -16.31 0.68 -2.44
N SER A 277 -16.24 -0.59 -2.82
CA SER A 277 -15.02 -1.41 -2.76
C SER A 277 -13.88 -0.81 -3.60
N TRP A 278 -14.18 -0.32 -4.80
CA TRP A 278 -13.18 0.35 -5.64
C TRP A 278 -12.72 1.67 -5.03
N ARG A 279 -13.63 2.46 -4.44
CA ARG A 279 -13.26 3.71 -3.75
C ARG A 279 -12.29 3.46 -2.60
N HIS A 280 -12.52 2.43 -1.79
CA HIS A 280 -11.58 2.04 -0.74
C HIS A 280 -10.22 1.58 -1.30
N ARG A 281 -10.23 0.80 -2.38
CA ARG A 281 -8.99 0.34 -3.02
C ARG A 281 -8.18 1.50 -3.58
N ILE A 282 -8.83 2.44 -4.28
CA ILE A 282 -8.18 3.65 -4.83
C ILE A 282 -7.54 4.44 -3.68
N ALA A 283 -8.30 4.70 -2.62
CA ALA A 283 -7.82 5.42 -1.44
C ALA A 283 -6.59 4.76 -0.81
N ALA A 284 -6.65 3.44 -0.58
CA ALA A 284 -5.54 2.69 -0.01
C ALA A 284 -4.29 2.72 -0.89
N VAL A 285 -4.46 2.57 -2.21
CA VAL A 285 -3.35 2.62 -3.18
C VAL A 285 -2.73 4.01 -3.24
N VAL A 286 -3.55 5.06 -3.31
CA VAL A 286 -3.08 6.46 -3.35
C VAL A 286 -2.33 6.83 -2.07
N ALA A 287 -2.87 6.50 -0.90
CA ALA A 287 -2.23 6.80 0.38
C ALA A 287 -0.89 6.06 0.54
N ALA A 288 -0.85 4.76 0.19
CA ALA A 288 0.39 3.98 0.21
C ALA A 288 1.43 4.55 -0.77
N SER A 289 0.98 5.02 -1.93
CA SER A 289 1.86 5.53 -2.98
C SER A 289 2.48 6.87 -2.61
N LEU A 290 1.72 7.77 -1.98
CA LEU A 290 2.31 8.99 -1.43
C LEU A 290 3.45 8.66 -0.46
N LEU A 291 3.23 7.71 0.46
CA LEU A 291 4.25 7.32 1.43
C LEU A 291 5.48 6.69 0.77
N HIS A 292 5.25 5.82 -0.22
CA HIS A 292 6.31 5.04 -0.86
C HIS A 292 7.04 5.77 -1.99
N LEU A 293 6.45 6.81 -2.57
CA LEU A 293 7.02 7.55 -3.70
C LEU A 293 7.30 9.01 -3.34
N HIS A 294 7.13 9.42 -2.08
CA HIS A 294 7.53 10.74 -1.61
C HIS A 294 8.99 11.04 -1.96
N GLY A 295 9.25 12.26 -2.42
CA GLY A 295 10.59 12.69 -2.84
C GLY A 295 11.09 12.05 -4.14
N THR A 296 10.26 11.27 -4.85
CA THR A 296 10.56 10.78 -6.20
C THR A 296 9.92 11.67 -7.27
N PRO A 297 10.45 11.70 -8.50
CA PRO A 297 9.86 12.47 -9.60
C PRO A 297 8.48 11.98 -10.08
N TRP A 298 7.94 10.92 -9.49
CA TRP A 298 6.66 10.32 -9.86
C TRP A 298 5.46 10.96 -9.17
N ILE A 299 5.65 11.49 -7.95
CA ILE A 299 4.57 12.07 -7.16
C ILE A 299 4.91 13.52 -6.82
N PRO A 300 4.03 14.49 -7.13
CA PRO A 300 4.22 15.86 -6.71
C PRO A 300 4.08 15.99 -5.19
N SER A 301 4.70 17.01 -4.60
CA SER A 301 4.60 17.26 -3.16
C SER A 301 3.16 17.45 -2.69
N LYS A 302 2.28 18.05 -3.52
CA LYS A 302 0.84 18.20 -3.23
C LYS A 302 0.04 17.38 -4.23
N LEU A 303 -0.24 16.13 -3.90
CA LEU A 303 -0.99 15.21 -4.75
C LEU A 303 -2.47 15.62 -4.83
N ALA A 304 -3.00 15.74 -6.05
CA ALA A 304 -4.40 16.10 -6.30
C ALA A 304 -5.08 15.12 -7.28
N SER A 305 -6.38 15.25 -7.48
CA SER A 305 -7.17 14.40 -8.39
C SER A 305 -6.76 14.50 -9.86
N LYS A 306 -6.05 15.57 -10.27
CA LYS A 306 -5.46 15.69 -11.61
C LYS A 306 -4.20 14.83 -11.82
N ASP A 307 -3.59 14.36 -10.74
CA ASP A 307 -2.32 13.62 -10.75
C ASP A 307 -2.54 12.09 -10.69
N VAL A 308 -3.78 11.66 -10.45
CA VAL A 308 -4.21 10.26 -10.38
C VAL A 308 -4.92 9.89 -11.68
N TYR A 309 -4.50 8.79 -12.31
CA TYR A 309 -4.98 8.35 -13.62
C TYR A 309 -5.45 6.90 -13.58
N PHE A 310 -6.36 6.59 -14.51
CA PHE A 310 -6.89 5.25 -14.75
C PHE A 310 -6.81 4.93 -16.23
N ILE A 311 -6.81 3.64 -16.55
CA ILE A 311 -6.94 3.16 -17.91
C ILE A 311 -8.43 3.08 -18.27
N ARG A 312 -8.78 3.52 -19.49
CA ARG A 312 -10.09 3.32 -20.10
C ARG A 312 -9.92 2.43 -21.34
N ARG A 313 -10.38 1.18 -21.25
CA ARG A 313 -10.46 0.23 -22.36
C ARG A 313 -11.91 0.00 -22.76
N HIS A 314 -12.22 -0.01 -24.04
CA HIS A 314 -13.58 -0.28 -24.55
C HIS A 314 -14.67 0.63 -23.92
N GLY A 315 -14.32 1.88 -23.62
CA GLY A 315 -15.22 2.83 -22.93
C GLY A 315 -15.45 2.57 -21.44
N LYS A 316 -14.87 1.51 -20.86
CA LYS A 316 -14.96 1.18 -19.44
C LYS A 316 -13.68 1.59 -18.73
N VAL A 317 -13.82 2.20 -17.55
CA VAL A 317 -12.69 2.57 -16.69
C VAL A 317 -12.30 1.39 -15.82
N GLU A 318 -11.01 1.10 -15.80
CA GLU A 318 -10.37 0.08 -14.98
C GLU A 318 -9.90 0.71 -13.66
N TYR A 319 -10.69 0.53 -12.61
CA TYR A 319 -10.44 1.10 -11.28
C TYR A 319 -9.49 0.25 -10.42
N ASP A 320 -9.10 -0.91 -10.91
CA ASP A 320 -8.16 -1.82 -10.27
C ASP A 320 -6.70 -1.38 -10.41
N GLN A 321 -6.42 -0.59 -11.44
CA GLN A 321 -5.10 -0.06 -11.74
C GLN A 321 -5.10 1.45 -11.62
N VAL A 322 -4.37 1.96 -10.63
CA VAL A 322 -4.23 3.39 -10.37
C VAL A 322 -2.83 3.80 -10.79
N PHE A 323 -2.72 4.88 -11.55
CA PHE A 323 -1.46 5.38 -12.08
C PHE A 323 -1.17 6.79 -11.59
N VAL A 324 0.11 7.11 -11.48
CA VAL A 324 0.61 8.48 -11.33
C VAL A 324 1.41 8.86 -12.57
N THR A 325 1.30 10.12 -12.99
CA THR A 325 1.93 10.60 -14.22
C THR A 325 3.17 11.41 -13.91
N THR A 326 4.21 11.19 -14.70
CA THR A 326 5.32 12.14 -14.85
C THR A 326 5.42 12.55 -16.32
N LYS A 327 5.86 13.80 -16.55
CA LYS A 327 6.19 14.30 -17.89
C LYS A 327 7.70 14.34 -18.01
N PRO A 328 8.34 13.35 -18.67
CA PRO A 328 9.78 13.34 -18.86
C PRO A 328 10.17 14.32 -19.98
N GLU A 329 10.03 15.62 -19.74
CA GLU A 329 10.61 16.65 -20.62
C GLU A 329 11.25 17.78 -19.82
N ASN A 330 12.23 18.40 -20.49
CA ASN A 330 13.18 19.44 -20.09
C ASN A 330 12.56 20.73 -19.54
N SER A 331 11.65 20.62 -18.58
CA SER A 331 11.42 21.71 -17.66
C SER A 331 12.64 21.77 -16.77
N SER A 332 13.55 22.69 -17.10
CA SER A 332 14.09 23.57 -16.08
C SER A 332 12.90 24.17 -15.30
N ALA A 333 12.27 23.35 -14.46
CA ALA A 333 11.64 23.83 -13.27
C ALA A 333 12.81 24.37 -12.48
N VAL A 334 13.11 25.65 -12.76
CA VAL A 334 13.47 26.59 -11.73
C VAL A 334 12.78 26.09 -10.49
N TYR A 335 13.57 25.64 -9.51
CA TYR A 335 13.08 25.56 -8.16
C TYR A 335 12.48 26.94 -7.92
N ASP A 336 11.16 27.05 -8.02
CA ASP A 336 10.45 28.24 -7.61
C ASP A 336 10.51 28.25 -6.09
N GLY A 337 11.72 28.47 -5.59
CA GLY A 337 11.95 29.02 -4.27
C GLY A 337 11.54 30.46 -4.38
N GLY A 338 10.30 30.76 -3.96
CA GLY A 338 9.81 32.12 -4.10
C GLY A 338 8.36 32.37 -3.73
N GLY A 339 7.66 31.43 -3.10
CA GLY A 339 6.38 31.69 -2.46
C GLY A 339 6.43 31.18 -1.04
N ASP A 340 6.73 32.08 -0.10
CA ASP A 340 6.57 31.87 1.33
C ASP A 340 5.09 31.66 1.67
N ASP A 341 4.60 30.45 1.35
CA ASP A 341 3.28 29.93 1.69
C ASP A 341 3.37 29.02 2.92
N SER A 342 4.51 29.04 3.62
CA SER A 342 4.77 28.28 4.85
C SER A 342 4.08 28.89 6.07
N ALA A 343 3.47 30.08 5.92
CA ALA A 343 2.88 30.84 7.02
C ALA A 343 1.44 30.42 7.42
N SER A 344 0.85 29.39 6.81
CA SER A 344 -0.56 29.02 7.06
C SER A 344 -0.84 27.51 7.19
N TYR A 345 0.19 26.66 7.16
CA TYR A 345 0.02 25.22 7.38
C TYR A 345 0.36 24.85 8.82
N ASP A 346 -0.60 24.23 9.50
CA ASP A 346 -0.39 23.65 10.83
C ASP A 346 0.06 22.20 10.78
N GLY A 347 0.61 21.79 9.64
CA GLY A 347 1.26 20.51 9.51
C GLY A 347 1.70 20.18 8.10
N ASN A 348 1.84 18.90 7.79
CA ASN A 348 2.41 18.45 6.53
C ASN A 348 1.46 18.76 5.33
N PRO A 349 1.86 19.63 4.37
CA PRO A 349 1.00 20.03 3.25
C PRO A 349 0.67 18.86 2.31
N SER A 350 1.58 17.90 2.16
CA SER A 350 1.38 16.69 1.35
C SER A 350 0.28 15.81 1.96
N LEU A 351 0.28 15.69 3.30
CA LEU A 351 -0.71 14.94 4.04
C LEU A 351 -2.10 15.62 4.01
N HIS A 352 -2.13 16.96 4.11
CA HIS A 352 -3.38 17.70 3.94
C HIS A 352 -3.95 17.50 2.52
N ALA A 353 -3.11 17.59 1.48
CA ALA A 353 -3.53 17.34 0.10
C ALA A 353 -4.08 15.91 -0.07
N LEU A 354 -3.44 14.92 0.56
CA LEU A 354 -3.96 13.55 0.61
C LEU A 354 -5.35 13.48 1.26
N GLY A 355 -5.54 14.15 2.41
CA GLY A 355 -6.85 14.18 3.08
C GLY A 355 -7.96 14.69 2.16
N VAL A 356 -7.71 15.77 1.42
CA VAL A 356 -8.64 16.31 0.43
C VAL A 356 -8.92 15.29 -0.68
N LEU A 357 -7.88 14.69 -1.25
CA LEU A 357 -8.03 13.68 -2.31
C LEU A 357 -8.84 12.47 -1.82
N LEU A 358 -8.63 12.02 -0.58
CA LEU A 358 -9.39 10.93 0.03
C LEU A 358 -10.87 11.29 0.23
N MET A 359 -11.19 12.56 0.52
CA MET A 359 -12.58 13.04 0.54
C MET A 359 -13.21 12.95 -0.86
N GLU A 360 -12.51 13.43 -1.89
CA GLU A 360 -12.97 13.40 -3.27
C GLU A 360 -13.21 11.97 -3.76
N VAL A 361 -12.29 11.04 -3.47
CA VAL A 361 -12.42 9.62 -3.83
C VAL A 361 -13.60 8.97 -3.12
N MET A 362 -13.77 9.18 -1.82
CA MET A 362 -14.84 8.51 -1.07
C MET A 362 -16.21 9.02 -1.46
N LEU A 363 -16.38 10.33 -1.63
CA LEU A 363 -17.68 10.90 -1.99
C LEU A 363 -17.91 10.98 -3.50
N TRP A 364 -16.87 10.66 -4.29
CA TRP A 364 -16.85 10.71 -5.75
C TRP A 364 -17.36 12.04 -6.31
N LYS A 365 -16.85 13.11 -5.74
CA LYS A 365 -17.23 14.47 -6.08
C LYS A 365 -16.07 15.40 -5.82
N SER A 366 -15.88 16.39 -6.69
CA SER A 366 -14.88 17.44 -6.49
C SER A 366 -15.13 18.17 -5.16
N ILE A 367 -14.04 18.51 -4.46
CA ILE A 367 -14.11 19.20 -3.17
C ILE A 367 -14.90 20.53 -3.25
N TYR A 368 -14.84 21.20 -4.41
CA TYR A 368 -15.52 22.48 -4.66
C TYR A 368 -17.02 22.35 -4.85
N ASP A 369 -17.51 21.16 -5.19
CA ASP A 369 -18.94 20.93 -5.40
C ASP A 369 -19.66 20.48 -4.11
N PHE A 370 -18.96 20.29 -2.98
CA PHE A 370 -19.63 19.88 -1.73
C PHE A 370 -20.53 20.96 -1.13
N TRP A 371 -20.29 22.23 -1.46
CA TRP A 371 -21.05 23.37 -0.95
C TRP A 371 -21.32 24.41 -2.02
N ASP A 372 -22.57 24.88 -2.09
CA ASP A 372 -23.03 25.82 -3.12
C ASP A 372 -22.41 27.22 -2.98
N ASP A 373 -22.08 27.63 -1.75
CA ASP A 373 -21.39 28.91 -1.47
C ASP A 373 -19.95 28.92 -2.01
N VAL A 374 -19.32 27.74 -2.11
CA VAL A 374 -17.94 27.56 -2.57
C VAL A 374 -17.84 27.60 -4.09
N LYS A 375 -18.79 26.97 -4.79
CA LYS A 375 -18.78 26.85 -6.26
C LYS A 375 -18.72 28.20 -6.99
N SER A 376 -19.36 29.23 -6.43
CA SER A 376 -19.39 30.58 -7.01
C SER A 376 -18.30 31.53 -6.50
N LYS A 377 -17.86 31.40 -5.23
CA LYS A 377 -17.04 32.40 -4.56
C LYS A 377 -15.56 32.01 -4.39
N TYR A 378 -15.28 30.71 -4.41
CA TYR A 378 -13.99 30.15 -4.01
C TYR A 378 -13.45 29.08 -4.98
N SER A 379 -13.97 29.02 -6.22
CA SER A 379 -13.52 28.08 -7.26
C SER A 379 -12.02 28.17 -7.56
N HIS A 380 -11.40 29.32 -7.28
CA HIS A 380 -9.96 29.58 -7.46
C HIS A 380 -9.17 29.54 -6.14
N THR A 381 -9.83 29.31 -5.00
CA THR A 381 -9.18 29.28 -3.69
C THR A 381 -8.62 27.88 -3.41
N PRO A 382 -7.33 27.73 -3.08
CA PRO A 382 -6.76 26.43 -2.80
C PRO A 382 -7.46 25.68 -1.65
N ALA A 383 -7.54 24.35 -1.76
CA ALA A 383 -8.25 23.49 -0.81
C ALA A 383 -7.83 23.65 0.66
N HIS A 384 -6.52 23.83 0.88
CA HIS A 384 -5.98 24.04 2.22
C HIS A 384 -6.43 25.34 2.88
N VAL A 385 -6.75 26.37 2.10
CA VAL A 385 -7.21 27.66 2.65
C VAL A 385 -8.66 27.53 3.13
N PHE A 386 -9.53 26.94 2.32
CA PHE A 386 -10.96 26.88 2.67
C PHE A 386 -11.32 25.74 3.63
N LEU A 387 -10.48 24.70 3.74
CA LEU A 387 -10.60 23.62 4.71
C LEU A 387 -9.75 23.84 5.97
N ASN A 388 -9.18 25.04 6.14
CA ASN A 388 -8.40 25.36 7.32
C ASN A 388 -9.25 25.21 8.59
N ILE A 389 -8.97 24.14 9.34
CA ILE A 389 -9.65 23.72 10.57
C ILE A 389 -9.54 24.74 11.71
N ARG A 390 -8.62 25.70 11.67
CA ARG A 390 -8.57 26.80 12.66
C ARG A 390 -9.61 27.89 12.41
N SER A 391 -10.14 27.99 11.20
CA SER A 391 -11.24 28.91 10.90
C SER A 391 -12.58 28.25 11.22
N ASP A 392 -13.53 28.98 11.79
CA ASP A 392 -14.87 28.45 12.10
C ASP A 392 -15.54 27.84 10.85
N ASN A 393 -15.37 28.48 9.69
CA ASN A 393 -15.92 28.00 8.44
C ASN A 393 -15.22 26.72 7.94
N GLY A 394 -13.88 26.66 8.01
CA GLY A 394 -13.14 25.46 7.62
C GLY A 394 -13.40 24.29 8.57
N PHE A 395 -13.46 24.52 9.88
CA PHE A 395 -13.85 23.50 10.86
C PHE A 395 -15.24 22.91 10.57
N ARG A 396 -16.25 23.77 10.34
CA ARG A 396 -17.61 23.32 10.01
C ARG A 396 -17.67 22.53 8.71
N ARG A 397 -16.95 22.99 7.68
CA ARG A 397 -16.86 22.30 6.39
C ARG A 397 -16.21 20.93 6.56
N THR A 398 -15.00 20.87 7.10
CA THR A 398 -14.27 19.62 7.34
C THR A 398 -15.10 18.64 8.17
N SER A 399 -15.71 19.08 9.27
CA SER A 399 -16.56 18.23 10.11
C SER A 399 -17.76 17.67 9.35
N SER A 400 -18.44 18.49 8.53
CA SER A 400 -19.57 18.05 7.71
C SER A 400 -19.19 16.99 6.67
N VAL A 401 -18.01 17.11 6.04
CA VAL A 401 -17.52 16.09 5.09
C VAL A 401 -17.12 14.82 5.83
N LEU A 402 -16.44 14.93 6.97
CA LEU A 402 -16.02 13.78 7.78
C LEU A 402 -17.21 12.94 8.25
N GLU A 403 -18.34 13.56 8.61
CA GLU A 403 -19.57 12.84 8.93
C GLU A 403 -20.12 12.04 7.73
N ARG A 404 -20.16 12.66 6.54
CA ARG A 404 -20.58 11.99 5.30
C ARG A 404 -19.66 10.84 4.92
N ILE A 405 -18.35 11.01 5.12
CA ILE A 405 -17.35 9.97 4.96
C ILE A 405 -17.60 8.84 5.95
N GLY A 406 -17.82 9.15 7.24
CA GLY A 406 -18.08 8.13 8.26
C GLY A 406 -19.29 7.26 7.91
N PHE A 407 -20.36 7.88 7.37
CA PHE A 407 -21.54 7.15 6.89
C PHE A 407 -21.26 6.28 5.65
N SER A 408 -20.41 6.75 4.72
CA SER A 408 -20.20 6.09 3.42
C SER A 408 -19.05 5.09 3.42
N GLY A 409 -17.91 5.45 4.01
CA GLY A 409 -16.66 4.70 4.05
C GLY A 409 -16.34 4.06 5.41
N GLY A 410 -17.19 4.26 6.42
CA GLY A 410 -16.98 3.74 7.77
C GLY A 410 -15.98 4.55 8.60
N GLN A 411 -15.88 4.18 9.88
CA GLN A 411 -15.13 4.96 10.87
C GLN A 411 -13.62 4.98 10.58
N ALA A 412 -13.03 3.84 10.20
CA ALA A 412 -11.60 3.77 9.91
C ALA A 412 -11.17 4.69 8.76
N TYR A 413 -12.01 4.83 7.73
CA TYR A 413 -11.74 5.76 6.63
C TYR A 413 -11.86 7.21 7.09
N ARG A 414 -12.91 7.52 7.86
CA ARG A 414 -13.10 8.85 8.45
C ARG A 414 -11.89 9.27 9.29
N ASP A 415 -11.45 8.40 10.20
CA ASP A 415 -10.33 8.66 11.10
C ASP A 415 -9.03 8.91 10.31
N ALA A 416 -8.78 8.10 9.26
CA ALA A 416 -7.62 8.29 8.38
C ALA A 416 -7.64 9.67 7.68
N VAL A 417 -8.80 10.12 7.18
CA VAL A 417 -8.95 11.45 6.57
C VAL A 417 -8.76 12.56 7.61
N GLU A 418 -9.31 12.37 8.80
CA GLU A 418 -9.20 13.33 9.90
C GLU A 418 -7.74 13.52 10.33
N HIS A 419 -6.99 12.42 10.48
CA HIS A 419 -5.55 12.45 10.73
C HIS A 419 -4.77 13.14 9.61
N CYS A 420 -5.19 13.00 8.35
CA CYS A 420 -4.56 13.69 7.24
C CYS A 420 -4.73 15.21 7.27
N ILE A 421 -5.94 15.69 7.57
CA ILE A 421 -6.26 17.12 7.57
C ILE A 421 -5.72 17.82 8.82
N LYS A 422 -5.80 17.15 9.98
CA LYS A 422 -5.32 17.70 11.25
C LYS A 422 -3.82 17.54 11.48
N CYS A 423 -3.20 16.58 10.80
CA CYS A 423 -1.79 16.21 10.99
C CYS A 423 -1.46 15.84 12.46
N ASP A 424 -2.39 15.24 13.21
CA ASP A 424 -2.27 14.97 14.64
C ASP A 424 -1.57 13.62 14.97
N LEU A 425 -0.45 13.36 14.30
CA LEU A 425 0.25 12.06 14.36
C LEU A 425 1.21 11.88 15.55
N ARG A 426 1.26 12.87 16.46
CA ARG A 426 2.09 12.88 17.69
C ARG A 426 3.59 12.63 17.41
N CYS A 427 4.12 13.30 16.40
CA CYS A 427 5.54 13.28 16.06
C CYS A 427 6.12 14.69 16.16
N ASP A 428 7.39 14.79 16.57
CA ASP A 428 8.07 16.08 16.71
C ASP A 428 8.42 16.72 15.34
N PHE A 429 8.54 15.89 14.29
CA PHE A 429 8.92 16.33 12.95
C PHE A 429 7.89 15.86 11.91
N GLU A 430 7.11 16.79 11.39
CA GLU A 430 6.02 16.51 10.45
C GLU A 430 6.47 16.48 8.99
N SER A 431 7.53 15.72 8.71
CA SER A 431 8.06 15.53 7.36
C SER A 431 7.99 14.08 6.93
N LEU A 432 7.55 13.84 5.69
CA LEU A 432 7.59 12.52 5.05
C LEU A 432 9.03 12.05 4.74
N ASP A 433 10.05 12.87 4.98
CA ASP A 433 11.44 12.42 4.95
C ASP A 433 11.89 11.79 6.28
N ASN A 434 11.14 12.05 7.37
CA ASN A 434 11.37 11.47 8.68
C ASN A 434 10.75 10.06 8.77
N GLU A 435 11.56 9.07 9.18
CA GLU A 435 11.12 7.67 9.30
C GLU A 435 10.02 7.49 10.35
N GLU A 436 10.11 8.17 11.49
CA GLU A 436 9.11 8.08 12.56
C GLU A 436 7.76 8.66 12.13
N PHE A 437 7.75 9.80 11.44
CA PHE A 437 6.54 10.39 10.89
C PHE A 437 5.94 9.53 9.78
N ARG A 438 6.76 9.02 8.86
CA ARG A 438 6.30 8.07 7.83
C ARG A 438 5.65 6.83 8.43
N ASP A 439 6.25 6.28 9.47
CA ASP A 439 5.69 5.15 10.19
C ASP A 439 4.36 5.51 10.85
N ALA A 440 4.24 6.69 11.47
CA ALA A 440 2.98 7.16 12.03
C ALA A 440 1.90 7.30 10.93
N VAL A 441 2.22 7.92 9.79
CA VAL A 441 1.33 8.01 8.62
C VAL A 441 0.90 6.62 8.16
N TYR A 442 1.82 5.66 8.10
CA TYR A 442 1.46 4.28 7.74
C TYR A 442 0.43 3.69 8.72
N HIS A 443 0.65 3.83 10.03
CA HIS A 443 -0.19 3.21 11.04
C HIS A 443 -1.56 3.86 11.18
N TYR A 444 -1.64 5.18 11.11
CA TYR A 444 -2.89 5.93 11.34
C TYR A 444 -3.67 6.20 10.06
N VAL A 445 -3.03 6.16 8.89
CA VAL A 445 -3.68 6.47 7.61
C VAL A 445 -3.66 5.25 6.67
N VAL A 446 -2.49 4.73 6.32
CA VAL A 446 -2.38 3.74 5.23
C VAL A 446 -2.94 2.38 5.63
N ALA A 447 -2.55 1.83 6.78
CA ALA A 447 -2.97 0.50 7.23
C ALA A 447 -4.50 0.40 7.45
N PRO A 448 -5.17 1.37 8.12
CA PRO A 448 -6.62 1.37 8.24
C PRO A 448 -7.35 1.39 6.88
N LEU A 449 -6.84 2.16 5.91
CA LEU A 449 -7.40 2.21 4.57
C LEU A 449 -7.21 0.88 3.81
N GLN A 450 -6.05 0.24 3.95
CA GLN A 450 -5.79 -1.07 3.37
C GLN A 450 -6.69 -2.16 3.96
N ASP A 451 -6.89 -2.15 5.28
CA ASP A 451 -7.76 -3.11 5.95
C ASP A 451 -9.23 -2.90 5.55
N ALA A 452 -9.69 -1.65 5.49
CA ALA A 452 -11.03 -1.32 5.00
C ALA A 452 -11.23 -1.74 3.54
N ALA A 453 -10.22 -1.56 2.67
CA ALA A 453 -10.26 -2.02 1.29
C ALA A 453 -10.38 -3.54 1.19
N ARG A 454 -9.64 -4.30 2.02
CA ARG A 454 -9.76 -5.77 2.06
C ARG A 454 -11.14 -6.22 2.52
N ILE A 455 -11.67 -5.61 3.58
CA ILE A 455 -13.01 -5.95 4.08
C ILE A 455 -14.07 -5.68 3.00
N ALA A 456 -13.93 -4.58 2.26
CA ALA A 456 -14.86 -4.21 1.20
C ALA A 456 -14.77 -5.12 -0.04
N THR A 457 -13.68 -5.87 -0.25
CA THR A 457 -13.53 -6.82 -1.37
C THR A 457 -13.93 -8.25 -1.05
N VAL A 458 -14.10 -8.63 0.22
CA VAL A 458 -14.59 -9.98 0.56
C VAL A 458 -16.06 -10.10 0.14
N PRO A 459 -16.44 -11.06 -0.71
CA PRO A 459 -17.85 -11.34 -0.99
C PRO A 459 -18.51 -11.69 0.33
N MET A 460 -19.53 -10.93 0.74
CA MET A 460 -20.35 -11.34 1.87
C MET A 460 -21.01 -12.67 1.51
N ILE A 461 -20.45 -13.76 2.02
CA ILE A 461 -21.09 -15.06 1.99
C ILE A 461 -22.37 -14.85 2.79
N SER A 462 -23.49 -14.76 2.07
CA SER A 462 -24.82 -14.68 2.67
C SER A 462 -24.98 -15.94 3.52
N GLY A 463 -24.72 -15.80 4.81
CA GLY A 463 -25.02 -16.82 5.79
C GLY A 463 -26.52 -17.06 5.71
N LYS A 464 -26.91 -18.22 5.19
CA LYS A 464 -28.25 -18.77 5.37
C LYS A 464 -28.44 -19.03 6.87
N GLY A 465 -28.70 -17.97 7.63
CA GLY A 465 -29.26 -18.04 8.96
C GLY A 465 -30.66 -18.59 8.83
N ARG A 466 -30.80 -19.91 8.98
CA ARG A 466 -32.10 -20.53 9.28
C ARG A 466 -32.52 -20.01 10.65
N PHE A 467 -33.36 -18.98 10.67
CA PHE A 467 -34.17 -18.69 11.83
C PHE A 467 -35.17 -19.84 11.99
N ALA A 468 -34.85 -20.77 12.89
CA ALA A 468 -35.84 -21.69 13.41
C ALA A 468 -36.79 -20.87 14.29
N CYS A 469 -37.96 -20.52 13.76
CA CYS A 469 -39.10 -20.17 14.59
C CYS A 469 -39.58 -21.46 15.25
N THR A 470 -39.28 -21.65 16.53
CA THR A 470 -40.00 -22.60 17.37
C THR A 470 -41.35 -21.99 17.72
N ALA A 471 -42.42 -22.65 17.28
CA ALA A 471 -43.79 -22.42 17.73
C ALA A 471 -44.02 -23.05 19.10
#